data_AF-A0A358PYQ0-F1
#
_entry.id   AF-A0A358PYQ0-F1
#
_cell.length_a   1.000
_cell.length_b   1.000
_cell.length_c   1.000
_cell.angle_alpha   90.00
_cell.angle_beta   90.00
_cell.angle_gamma   90.00
#
_symmetry.space_group_name_H-M   'P 1'
#
loop_
_entity.id
_entity.type
_entity.pdbx_description
1 polymer ?
#
loop_
_entity_poly.entity_id
_entity_poly.type
_entity_poly.pdbx_seq_one_letter_code
_entity_poly.pdbx_strand_id
1 'polypeptide(L)'
;MQTHSNSSSGVKPEHMTHLRSGALVTKIHPVIAYRGQLDLFQCELVEAQGFLSNQGEDDLILKLEEISVFCRQLMVSEVKQEPFQWLTLIGFTPEELRERSHHPQKYYGIDHTPLSYTHGPIVSKLHHLRAKSREVELYANRAFTDETGACSRTDLIQALNRLSSTFYILACEVRGRNNQDQVEKAVNAVKAGQVEKQVPIGTTNRHIHISQTDLEALFGENYSLHVQKELSQRGQFAAKETVTLVGPKGRIDRVRILGPVRKNTQAEISVTDCFTLGVKPVIRDSGQHDGTPGLRIEGPVGQIELEAGVMVASRHIHLHTDDAKDWSLKDGDRVRVKVESQRPMVFEDVLIRVSDMYRKEFHLDLDEANAALVDATTQGRLMEV
;
A
#
# COMPACT_ATOMS: atom_id res chain seq x y z
N MET A 1 11.33 -65.30 20.12
CA MET A 1 11.39 -66.35 19.08
C MET A 1 10.51 -65.87 17.93
N GLN A 2 10.93 -65.68 16.69
CA GLN A 2 11.98 -66.33 15.92
C GLN A 2 12.80 -65.31 15.13
N THR A 3 14.12 -65.46 15.20
CA THR A 3 15.09 -64.94 14.23
C THR A 3 15.00 -65.79 12.97
N HIS A 4 14.44 -65.26 11.89
CA HIS A 4 14.59 -65.88 10.57
C HIS A 4 15.89 -65.37 9.94
N SER A 5 16.96 -66.15 10.14
CA SER A 5 18.06 -66.21 9.20
C SER A 5 17.58 -67.02 7.99
N ASN A 6 17.45 -66.38 6.83
CA ASN A 6 17.52 -67.10 5.57
C ASN A 6 18.04 -66.19 4.46
N SER A 7 19.25 -66.49 4.01
CA SER A 7 19.82 -65.99 2.77
C SER A 7 19.06 -66.62 1.61
N SER A 8 18.30 -65.81 0.86
CA SER A 8 17.94 -66.11 -0.51
C SER A 8 18.08 -64.84 -1.34
N SER A 9 18.64 -65.01 -2.53
CA SER A 9 18.81 -64.01 -3.59
C SER A 9 17.46 -63.58 -4.19
N GLY A 10 16.54 -63.13 -3.34
CA GLY A 10 15.18 -62.76 -3.69
C GLY A 10 15.05 -61.25 -3.83
N VAL A 11 14.53 -60.81 -4.97
CA VAL A 11 14.13 -59.42 -5.20
C VAL A 11 13.25 -58.97 -4.03
N LYS A 12 13.66 -57.87 -3.38
CA LYS A 12 12.93 -57.25 -2.27
C LYS A 12 11.45 -57.03 -2.66
N PRO A 13 10.46 -57.54 -1.90
CA PRO A 13 9.05 -57.30 -2.20
C PRO A 13 8.72 -55.80 -2.25
N GLU A 14 7.94 -55.35 -3.25
CA GLU A 14 7.69 -53.93 -3.50
C GLU A 14 7.05 -53.18 -2.32
N HIS A 15 6.23 -53.86 -1.52
CA HIS A 15 5.56 -53.30 -0.35
C HIS A 15 6.46 -53.18 0.88
N MET A 16 7.71 -53.63 0.79
CA MET A 16 8.69 -53.58 1.88
C MET A 16 9.75 -52.49 1.66
N THR A 17 10.41 -52.09 2.72
CA THR A 17 11.54 -51.17 2.71
C THR A 17 12.58 -51.53 3.77
N HIS A 18 13.82 -51.11 3.56
CA HIS A 18 14.83 -51.24 4.61
C HIS A 18 14.59 -50.12 5.62
N LEU A 19 14.28 -50.48 6.85
CA LEU A 19 14.28 -49.54 7.96
C LEU A 19 15.73 -49.14 8.29
N ARG A 20 16.61 -50.14 8.29
CA ARG A 20 18.05 -50.05 8.58
C ARG A 20 18.79 -51.15 7.79
N SER A 21 20.12 -51.12 7.82
CA SER A 21 20.93 -52.19 7.25
C SER A 21 20.51 -53.54 7.84
N GLY A 22 20.06 -54.47 6.99
CA GLY A 22 19.59 -55.79 7.40
C GLY A 22 18.17 -55.87 8.00
N ALA A 23 17.47 -54.76 8.23
CA ALA A 23 16.12 -54.75 8.81
C ALA A 23 15.07 -54.37 7.76
N LEU A 24 14.36 -55.37 7.21
CA LEU A 24 13.30 -55.19 6.23
C LEU A 24 11.94 -55.08 6.94
N VAL A 25 11.19 -54.01 6.67
CA VAL A 25 9.86 -53.73 7.23
C VAL A 25 8.87 -53.41 6.12
N THR A 26 7.58 -53.36 6.43
CA THR A 26 6.57 -52.89 5.47
C THR A 26 6.67 -51.37 5.27
N LYS A 27 6.27 -50.85 4.11
CA LYS A 27 6.25 -49.40 3.84
C LYS A 27 5.29 -48.62 4.74
N ILE A 28 4.31 -49.29 5.35
CA ILE A 28 3.37 -48.70 6.32
C ILE A 28 3.93 -48.65 7.75
N HIS A 29 5.16 -49.10 7.97
CA HIS A 29 5.77 -49.11 9.29
C HIS A 29 5.79 -47.69 9.90
N PRO A 30 5.37 -47.50 11.16
CA PRO A 30 5.24 -46.17 11.78
C PRO A 30 6.47 -45.27 11.68
N VAL A 31 7.68 -45.84 11.86
CA VAL A 31 8.94 -45.09 11.70
C VAL A 31 9.15 -44.61 10.24
N ILE A 32 8.75 -45.39 9.24
CA ILE A 32 8.86 -44.97 7.83
C ILE A 32 7.90 -43.81 7.55
N ALA A 33 6.68 -43.87 8.11
CA ALA A 33 5.71 -42.78 8.02
C ALA A 33 6.22 -41.50 8.70
N TYR A 34 6.82 -41.61 9.90
CA TYR A 34 7.48 -40.49 10.58
C TYR A 34 8.58 -39.86 9.73
N ARG A 35 9.48 -40.68 9.16
CA ARG A 35 10.56 -40.18 8.29
C ARG A 35 10.00 -39.43 7.09
N GLY A 36 8.98 -39.98 6.42
CA GLY A 36 8.34 -39.32 5.29
C GLY A 36 7.71 -37.97 5.66
N GLN A 37 7.10 -37.86 6.85
CA GLN A 37 6.52 -36.60 7.32
C GLN A 37 7.57 -35.57 7.70
N LEU A 38 8.68 -35.99 8.32
CA LEU A 38 9.80 -35.09 8.63
C LEU A 38 10.50 -34.61 7.35
N ASP A 39 10.58 -35.45 6.31
CA ASP A 39 11.12 -35.07 5.00
C ASP A 39 10.20 -34.07 4.27
N LEU A 40 8.89 -34.34 4.22
CA LEU A 40 7.91 -33.41 3.67
C LEU A 40 7.93 -32.06 4.39
N PHE A 41 8.04 -32.08 5.73
CA PHE A 41 8.15 -30.85 6.51
C PHE A 41 9.41 -30.04 6.15
N GLN A 42 10.53 -30.69 5.85
CA GLN A 42 11.72 -29.98 5.37
C GLN A 42 11.52 -29.33 3.99
N CYS A 43 10.75 -29.96 3.10
CA CYS A 43 10.35 -29.33 1.83
C CYS A 43 9.51 -28.07 2.08
N GLU A 44 8.54 -28.15 3.00
CA GLU A 44 7.70 -27.00 3.37
C GLU A 44 8.51 -25.85 4.01
N LEU A 45 9.59 -26.16 4.74
CA LEU A 45 10.52 -25.13 5.25
C LEU A 45 11.20 -24.38 4.11
N VAL A 46 11.68 -25.09 3.08
CA VAL A 46 12.31 -24.47 1.90
C VAL A 46 11.31 -23.62 1.11
N GLU A 47 10.08 -24.10 0.92
CA GLU A 47 9.01 -23.32 0.31
C GLU A 47 8.70 -22.05 1.12
N ALA A 48 8.68 -22.15 2.45
CA ALA A 48 8.48 -21.00 3.31
C ALA A 48 9.64 -20.00 3.21
N GLN A 49 10.89 -20.45 3.10
CA GLN A 49 12.04 -19.57 2.87
C GLN A 49 11.91 -18.81 1.55
N GLY A 50 11.51 -19.49 0.46
CA GLY A 50 11.24 -18.84 -0.83
C GLY A 50 10.12 -17.79 -0.73
N PHE A 51 9.05 -18.10 0.02
CA PHE A 51 7.99 -17.13 0.31
C PHE A 51 8.51 -15.92 1.10
N LEU A 52 9.30 -16.13 2.15
CA LEU A 52 9.85 -15.08 3.00
C LEU A 52 10.87 -14.19 2.26
N SER A 53 11.64 -14.77 1.33
CA SER A 53 12.56 -14.02 0.47
C SER A 53 11.81 -13.00 -0.38
N ASN A 54 10.67 -13.39 -0.96
CA ASN A 54 9.80 -12.46 -1.69
C ASN A 54 9.14 -11.39 -0.80
N GLN A 55 9.20 -11.54 0.52
CA GLN A 55 8.69 -10.56 1.50
C GLN A 55 9.83 -9.74 2.15
N GLY A 56 11.10 -10.01 1.85
CA GLY A 56 12.25 -9.31 2.43
C GLY A 56 12.54 -9.66 3.90
N GLU A 57 12.16 -10.85 4.37
CA GLU A 57 12.32 -11.28 5.78
C GLU A 57 13.62 -12.09 6.01
N ASP A 58 14.78 -11.45 5.83
CA ASP A 58 16.10 -12.12 5.91
C ASP A 58 16.37 -12.77 7.28
N ASP A 59 16.00 -12.11 8.38
CA ASP A 59 16.17 -12.67 9.74
C ASP A 59 15.36 -13.95 9.95
N LEU A 60 14.11 -13.99 9.46
CA LEU A 60 13.29 -15.20 9.55
C LEU A 60 13.85 -16.32 8.68
N ILE A 61 14.44 -16.00 7.52
CA ILE A 61 15.07 -17.01 6.65
C ILE A 61 16.23 -17.68 7.38
N LEU A 62 17.11 -16.91 8.04
CA LEU A 62 18.22 -17.46 8.84
C LEU A 62 17.72 -18.36 9.99
N LYS A 63 16.65 -17.95 10.67
CA LYS A 63 16.02 -18.79 11.71
C LYS A 63 15.43 -20.08 11.12
N LEU A 64 14.83 -20.03 9.92
CA LEU A 64 14.35 -21.23 9.23
C LEU A 64 15.50 -22.13 8.73
N GLU A 65 16.66 -21.57 8.40
CA GLU A 65 17.85 -22.36 8.06
C GLU A 65 18.34 -23.17 9.27
N GLU A 66 18.41 -22.53 10.44
CA GLU A 66 18.75 -23.20 11.69
C GLU A 66 17.75 -24.32 12.01
N ILE A 67 16.45 -24.06 11.87
CA ILE A 67 15.40 -25.07 12.04
C ILE A 67 15.54 -26.21 11.02
N SER A 68 15.93 -25.92 9.78
CA SER A 68 16.16 -26.95 8.76
C SER A 68 17.35 -27.85 9.13
N VAL A 69 18.43 -27.28 9.68
CA VAL A 69 19.55 -28.05 10.25
C VAL A 69 19.08 -28.92 11.40
N PHE A 70 18.26 -28.38 12.30
CA PHE A 70 17.69 -29.10 13.43
C PHE A 70 16.87 -30.33 13.00
N CYS A 71 15.98 -30.17 12.00
CA CYS A 71 15.19 -31.25 11.42
C CYS A 71 16.06 -32.34 10.77
N ARG A 72 17.12 -31.96 10.05
CA ARG A 72 18.09 -32.93 9.50
C ARG A 72 18.77 -33.72 10.61
N GLN A 73 19.16 -33.06 11.69
CA GLN A 73 19.83 -33.73 12.81
C GLN A 73 18.87 -34.68 13.56
N LEU A 74 17.58 -34.35 13.69
CA LEU A 74 16.55 -35.26 14.21
C LEU A 74 16.48 -36.55 13.37
N MET A 75 16.43 -36.41 12.03
CA MET A 75 16.43 -37.54 11.12
C MET A 75 17.68 -38.41 11.30
N VAL A 76 18.86 -37.79 11.35
CA VAL A 76 20.14 -38.50 11.51
C VAL A 76 20.18 -39.27 12.85
N SER A 77 19.82 -38.63 13.96
CA SER A 77 19.79 -39.26 15.28
C SER A 77 18.75 -40.37 15.38
N GLU A 78 17.62 -40.28 14.67
CA GLU A 78 16.69 -41.39 14.55
C GLU A 78 17.33 -42.57 13.81
N VAL A 79 17.86 -42.32 12.61
CA VAL A 79 18.42 -43.37 11.73
C VAL A 79 19.57 -44.11 12.42
N LYS A 80 20.46 -43.37 13.09
CA LYS A 80 21.60 -43.92 13.84
C LYS A 80 21.24 -44.52 15.20
N GLN A 81 20.01 -44.28 15.69
CA GLN A 81 19.58 -44.64 17.04
C GLN A 81 20.41 -44.02 18.16
N GLU A 82 20.94 -42.83 17.91
CA GLU A 82 21.70 -42.07 18.90
C GLU A 82 20.78 -41.08 19.62
N PRO A 83 21.02 -40.80 20.92
CA PRO A 83 20.31 -39.74 21.63
C PRO A 83 20.44 -38.41 20.90
N PHE A 84 19.31 -37.72 20.71
CA PHE A 84 19.28 -36.38 20.13
C PHE A 84 19.45 -35.34 21.26
N GLN A 85 20.51 -34.54 21.16
CA GLN A 85 20.81 -33.48 22.12
C GLN A 85 20.93 -32.15 21.38
N TRP A 86 20.42 -31.10 22.01
CA TRP A 86 20.47 -29.74 21.49
C TRP A 86 20.51 -28.77 22.67
N LEU A 87 21.30 -27.70 22.53
CA LEU A 87 21.47 -26.68 23.56
C LEU A 87 20.51 -25.51 23.35
N THR A 88 20.44 -25.04 22.10
CA THR A 88 19.61 -23.92 21.70
C THR A 88 18.97 -24.18 20.34
N LEU A 89 17.86 -23.51 20.10
CA LEU A 89 17.26 -23.35 18.79
C LEU A 89 16.81 -21.89 18.68
N ILE A 90 17.19 -21.22 17.59
CA ILE A 90 17.00 -19.78 17.34
C ILE A 90 17.52 -18.91 18.50
N GLY A 91 18.60 -19.35 19.14
CA GLY A 91 19.24 -18.68 20.28
C GLY A 91 18.58 -18.90 21.64
N PHE A 92 17.56 -19.76 21.75
CA PHE A 92 16.86 -20.04 23.01
C PHE A 92 17.04 -21.49 23.47
N THR A 93 17.15 -21.68 24.79
CA THR A 93 17.14 -23.01 25.41
C THR A 93 15.73 -23.65 25.35
N PRO A 94 15.60 -24.97 25.58
CA PRO A 94 14.29 -25.62 25.64
C PRO A 94 13.34 -24.98 26.66
N GLU A 95 13.86 -24.57 27.83
CA GLU A 95 13.12 -23.91 28.90
C GLU A 95 12.67 -22.51 28.49
N GLU A 96 13.54 -21.75 27.83
CA GLU A 96 13.22 -20.40 27.33
C GLU A 96 12.16 -20.45 26.23
N LEU A 97 12.27 -21.41 25.28
CA LEU A 97 11.24 -21.64 24.27
C LEU A 97 9.90 -21.98 24.91
N ARG A 98 9.90 -22.76 25.99
CA ARG A 98 8.68 -23.05 26.76
C ARG A 98 8.09 -21.78 27.35
N GLU A 99 8.88 -21.11 28.18
CA GLU A 99 8.49 -19.91 28.90
C GLU A 99 7.93 -18.83 27.96
N ARG A 100 8.65 -18.54 26.86
CA ARG A 100 8.22 -17.54 25.86
C ARG A 100 6.93 -17.92 25.15
N SER A 101 6.77 -19.20 24.81
CA SER A 101 5.55 -19.68 24.13
C SER A 101 4.31 -19.69 25.03
N HIS A 102 4.47 -19.81 26.36
CA HIS A 102 3.37 -19.74 27.33
C HIS A 102 3.05 -18.31 27.80
N HIS A 103 3.99 -17.38 27.63
CA HIS A 103 3.84 -16.00 28.09
C HIS A 103 4.09 -14.99 26.96
N PRO A 104 3.40 -15.08 25.80
CA PRO A 104 3.66 -14.19 24.67
C PRO A 104 3.42 -12.72 24.98
N GLN A 105 2.47 -12.41 25.87
CA GLN A 105 2.21 -11.03 26.29
C GLN A 105 3.43 -10.41 27.00
N LYS A 106 4.13 -11.21 27.83
CA LYS A 106 5.33 -10.78 28.58
C LYS A 106 6.51 -10.48 27.65
N TYR A 107 6.69 -11.27 26.59
CA TYR A 107 7.88 -11.21 25.73
C TYR A 107 7.68 -10.45 24.42
N TYR A 108 6.46 -10.42 23.90
CA TYR A 108 6.15 -9.87 22.56
C TYR A 108 5.00 -8.86 22.57
N GLY A 109 4.39 -8.60 23.74
CA GLY A 109 3.28 -7.63 23.85
C GLY A 109 2.00 -8.04 23.12
N ILE A 110 1.79 -9.34 22.92
CA ILE A 110 0.59 -9.87 22.28
C ILE A 110 -0.11 -10.94 23.12
N ASP A 111 -1.44 -10.91 23.10
CA ASP A 111 -2.27 -11.93 23.73
C ASP A 111 -2.31 -13.23 22.88
N HIS A 112 -2.67 -14.32 23.56
CA HIS A 112 -3.08 -15.55 22.90
C HIS A 112 -4.39 -15.33 22.15
N THR A 113 -4.29 -15.05 20.86
CA THR A 113 -5.45 -14.86 19.99
C THR A 113 -5.59 -16.01 18.97
N PRO A 114 -6.83 -16.33 18.54
CA PRO A 114 -7.06 -17.25 17.43
C PRO A 114 -6.36 -16.79 16.14
N LEU A 115 -6.10 -17.72 15.22
CA LEU A 115 -5.60 -17.34 13.89
C LEU A 115 -6.62 -16.42 13.20
N SER A 116 -6.14 -15.36 12.59
CA SER A 116 -6.92 -14.41 11.80
C SER A 116 -6.15 -14.02 10.56
N TYR A 117 -6.85 -13.85 9.44
CA TYR A 117 -6.25 -13.33 8.20
C TYR A 117 -5.65 -11.92 8.39
N THR A 118 -6.17 -11.17 9.36
CA THR A 118 -5.70 -9.82 9.71
C THR A 118 -4.28 -9.81 10.31
N HIS A 119 -3.75 -10.96 10.74
CA HIS A 119 -2.37 -11.05 11.22
C HIS A 119 -1.33 -11.08 10.09
N GLY A 120 -1.77 -11.13 8.83
CA GLY A 120 -0.91 -11.05 7.67
C GLY A 120 -0.35 -12.40 7.20
N PRO A 121 0.19 -12.43 5.97
CA PRO A 121 0.55 -13.68 5.29
C PRO A 121 1.78 -14.36 5.91
N ILE A 122 2.73 -13.60 6.47
CA ILE A 122 3.90 -14.15 7.18
C ILE A 122 3.47 -14.94 8.43
N VAL A 123 2.61 -14.35 9.26
CA VAL A 123 2.09 -15.00 10.47
C VAL A 123 1.30 -16.26 10.11
N SER A 124 0.48 -16.19 9.05
CA SER A 124 -0.23 -17.35 8.53
C SER A 124 0.72 -18.47 8.11
N LYS A 125 1.80 -18.15 7.38
CA LYS A 125 2.82 -19.11 6.95
C LYS A 125 3.54 -19.76 8.14
N LEU A 126 3.91 -18.98 9.16
CA LEU A 126 4.54 -19.51 10.38
C LEU A 126 3.61 -20.44 11.16
N HIS A 127 2.31 -20.10 11.23
CA HIS A 127 1.31 -20.99 11.84
C HIS A 127 1.06 -22.26 11.04
N HIS A 128 1.15 -22.21 9.71
CA HIS A 128 1.12 -23.40 8.87
C HIS A 128 2.27 -24.35 9.25
N LEU A 129 3.51 -23.84 9.27
CA LEU A 129 4.68 -24.63 9.66
C LEU A 129 4.56 -25.17 11.09
N ARG A 130 4.00 -24.37 12.02
CA ARG A 130 3.68 -24.84 13.36
C ARG A 130 2.74 -26.05 13.33
N ALA A 131 1.64 -25.97 12.60
CA ALA A 131 0.69 -27.07 12.49
C ALA A 131 1.34 -28.32 11.88
N LYS A 132 2.15 -28.14 10.84
CA LYS A 132 2.88 -29.23 10.21
C LYS A 132 3.90 -29.89 11.15
N SER A 133 4.65 -29.10 11.93
CA SER A 133 5.58 -29.65 12.93
C SER A 133 4.86 -30.50 14.00
N ARG A 134 3.64 -30.11 14.40
CA ARG A 134 2.80 -30.91 15.31
C ARG A 134 2.29 -32.18 14.66
N GLU A 135 2.00 -32.14 13.35
CA GLU A 135 1.69 -33.37 12.61
C GLU A 135 2.89 -34.34 12.65
N VAL A 136 4.11 -33.85 12.39
CA VAL A 136 5.33 -34.66 12.50
C VAL A 136 5.50 -35.25 13.91
N GLU A 137 5.24 -34.46 14.96
CA GLU A 137 5.22 -34.93 16.36
C GLU A 137 4.22 -36.07 16.60
N LEU A 138 3.03 -36.02 15.99
CA LEU A 138 2.04 -37.11 16.08
C LEU A 138 2.55 -38.39 15.42
N TYR A 139 3.20 -38.29 14.25
CA TYR A 139 3.79 -39.46 13.61
C TYR A 139 4.97 -40.01 14.39
N ALA A 140 5.76 -39.15 15.05
CA ALA A 140 6.82 -39.58 15.95
C ALA A 140 6.25 -40.36 17.15
N ASN A 141 5.17 -39.87 17.77
CA ASN A 141 4.50 -40.58 18.86
C ASN A 141 3.95 -41.94 18.40
N ARG A 142 3.32 -42.02 17.23
CA ARG A 142 2.90 -43.31 16.64
C ARG A 142 4.06 -44.27 16.40
N ALA A 143 5.25 -43.74 16.14
CA ALA A 143 6.43 -44.53 15.84
C ALA A 143 7.16 -45.04 17.09
N PHE A 144 7.14 -44.27 18.17
CA PHE A 144 8.03 -44.49 19.32
C PHE A 144 7.33 -44.68 20.65
N THR A 145 6.03 -44.43 20.73
CA THR A 145 5.20 -44.60 21.94
C THR A 145 4.33 -45.84 21.79
N ASP A 146 4.42 -46.75 22.75
CA ASP A 146 3.61 -47.96 22.77
C ASP A 146 2.20 -47.74 23.34
N GLU A 147 1.38 -48.79 23.35
CA GLU A 147 -0.02 -48.75 23.82
C GLU A 147 -0.14 -48.42 25.32
N THR A 148 0.93 -48.60 26.09
CA THR A 148 0.98 -48.25 27.53
C THR A 148 1.39 -46.80 27.76
N GLY A 149 1.82 -46.10 26.71
CA GLY A 149 2.33 -44.74 26.76
C GLY A 149 3.85 -44.65 27.01
N ALA A 150 4.57 -45.78 27.03
CA ALA A 150 6.01 -45.76 27.17
C ALA A 150 6.67 -45.33 25.85
N CYS A 151 7.47 -44.26 25.89
CA CYS A 151 8.12 -43.70 24.71
C CYS A 151 9.60 -44.07 24.65
N SER A 152 10.02 -44.74 23.57
CA SER A 152 11.40 -45.15 23.33
C SER A 152 12.33 -44.02 22.86
N ARG A 153 11.77 -42.91 22.36
CA ARG A 153 12.50 -41.75 21.84
C ARG A 153 11.94 -40.43 22.37
N THR A 154 11.91 -40.31 23.71
CA THR A 154 11.44 -39.09 24.39
C THR A 154 12.23 -37.85 23.98
N ASP A 155 13.51 -38.01 23.66
CA ASP A 155 14.40 -36.98 23.12
C ASP A 155 13.87 -36.35 21.82
N LEU A 156 13.41 -37.17 20.87
CA LEU A 156 12.84 -36.68 19.61
C LEU A 156 11.48 -36.02 19.82
N ILE A 157 10.63 -36.59 20.68
CA ILE A 157 9.31 -36.02 20.99
C ILE A 157 9.46 -34.67 21.66
N GLN A 158 10.35 -34.52 22.64
CA GLN A 158 10.62 -33.25 23.31
C GLN A 158 11.14 -32.20 22.33
N ALA A 159 12.07 -32.57 21.45
CA ALA A 159 12.59 -31.68 20.42
C ALA A 159 11.49 -31.19 19.45
N LEU A 160 10.66 -32.08 18.92
CA LEU A 160 9.52 -31.72 18.05
C LEU A 160 8.49 -30.85 18.77
N ASN A 161 8.25 -31.14 20.04
CA ASN A 161 7.35 -30.35 20.87
C ASN A 161 7.86 -28.90 21.03
N ARG A 162 9.17 -28.73 21.28
CA ARG A 162 9.82 -27.39 21.34
C ARG A 162 9.90 -26.70 19.98
N LEU A 163 10.05 -27.46 18.90
CA LEU A 163 9.99 -26.93 17.55
C LEU A 163 8.62 -26.28 17.25
N SER A 164 7.52 -26.88 17.72
CA SER A 164 6.20 -26.25 17.59
C SER A 164 6.07 -24.94 18.39
N SER A 165 6.71 -24.85 19.56
CA SER A 165 6.83 -23.60 20.35
C SER A 165 7.64 -22.54 19.60
N THR A 166 8.69 -22.97 18.89
CA THR A 166 9.57 -22.10 18.11
C THR A 166 8.79 -21.34 17.04
N PHE A 167 8.00 -22.03 16.21
CA PHE A 167 7.17 -21.34 15.21
C PHE A 167 6.13 -20.41 15.82
N TYR A 168 5.60 -20.74 17.00
CA TYR A 168 4.69 -19.84 17.69
C TYR A 168 5.40 -18.56 18.13
N ILE A 169 6.61 -18.68 18.68
CA ILE A 169 7.44 -17.55 19.06
C ILE A 169 7.73 -16.67 17.83
N LEU A 170 8.13 -17.24 16.70
CA LEU A 170 8.35 -16.47 15.48
C LEU A 170 7.09 -15.73 15.02
N ALA A 171 5.92 -16.38 15.09
CA ALA A 171 4.65 -15.73 14.79
C ALA A 171 4.35 -14.59 15.77
N CYS A 172 4.69 -14.77 17.06
CA CYS A 172 4.57 -13.73 18.06
C CYS A 172 5.53 -12.56 17.82
N GLU A 173 6.78 -12.82 17.44
CA GLU A 173 7.78 -11.80 17.11
C GLU A 173 7.30 -10.94 15.94
N VAL A 174 6.81 -11.55 14.85
CA VAL A 174 6.26 -10.81 13.70
C VAL A 174 5.07 -9.94 14.11
N ARG A 175 4.15 -10.49 14.91
CA ARG A 175 3.00 -9.73 15.40
C ARG A 175 3.39 -8.62 16.36
N GLY A 176 4.38 -8.86 17.22
CA GLY A 176 4.95 -7.90 18.14
C GLY A 176 5.61 -6.74 17.41
N ARG A 177 6.40 -7.02 16.36
CA ARG A 177 6.97 -6.02 15.44
C ARG A 177 5.86 -5.14 14.84
N ASN A 178 4.83 -5.75 14.25
CA ASN A 178 3.72 -5.00 13.65
C ASN A 178 2.93 -4.18 14.69
N ASN A 179 2.72 -4.70 15.89
CA ASN A 179 2.06 -3.96 16.96
C ASN A 179 2.94 -2.82 17.48
N GLN A 180 4.26 -3.02 17.61
CA GLN A 180 5.19 -1.96 18.00
C GLN A 180 5.29 -0.90 16.92
N ASP A 181 5.35 -1.25 15.64
CA ASP A 181 5.30 -0.32 14.53
C ASP A 181 3.97 0.45 14.49
N GLN A 182 2.84 -0.21 14.80
CA GLN A 182 1.53 0.43 14.90
C GLN A 182 1.42 1.33 16.13
N VAL A 183 1.96 0.93 17.28
CA VAL A 183 1.98 1.72 18.51
C VAL A 183 2.96 2.87 18.38
N GLU A 184 4.10 2.70 17.72
CA GLU A 184 5.07 3.76 17.43
C GLU A 184 4.53 4.71 16.37
N LYS A 185 3.82 4.22 15.34
CA LYS A 185 3.02 5.06 14.42
C LYS A 185 1.90 5.78 15.16
N ALA A 186 1.20 5.14 16.10
CA ALA A 186 0.14 5.77 16.88
C ALA A 186 0.68 6.79 17.89
N VAL A 187 1.81 6.51 18.54
CA VAL A 187 2.49 7.43 19.47
C VAL A 187 3.13 8.58 18.70
N ASN A 188 3.66 8.35 17.50
CA ASN A 188 4.13 9.41 16.61
C ASN A 188 2.96 10.21 16.00
N ALA A 189 1.81 9.58 15.72
CA ALA A 189 0.58 10.27 15.30
C ALA A 189 -0.12 11.04 16.44
N VAL A 190 0.14 10.67 17.69
CA VAL A 190 -0.32 11.43 18.87
C VAL A 190 0.68 12.54 19.25
N LYS A 191 2.00 12.33 19.03
CA LYS A 191 3.03 13.35 19.28
C LYS A 191 3.16 14.40 18.18
N ALA A 192 2.93 14.01 16.93
CA ALA A 192 2.71 14.92 15.82
C ALA A 192 1.23 14.83 15.51
N GLY A 193 0.41 15.79 15.95
CA GLY A 193 -0.97 15.87 15.51
C GLY A 193 -1.01 15.89 13.98
N GLN A 194 -1.20 14.73 13.34
CA GLN A 194 -1.47 14.65 11.92
C GLN A 194 -2.90 15.11 11.73
N VAL A 195 -3.05 16.42 11.57
CA VAL A 195 -4.13 16.97 10.77
C VAL A 195 -4.00 16.27 9.42
N GLU A 196 -5.00 15.46 9.04
CA GLU A 196 -5.08 14.94 7.69
C GLU A 196 -4.80 16.09 6.72
N LYS A 197 -3.94 15.87 5.70
CA LYS A 197 -3.61 16.89 4.70
C LYS A 197 -4.82 17.13 3.79
N GLN A 198 -5.81 17.84 4.35
CA GLN A 198 -7.05 18.19 3.71
C GLN A 198 -6.94 19.57 3.07
N VAL A 199 -7.55 19.69 1.90
CA VAL A 199 -7.63 20.91 1.11
C VAL A 199 -9.07 21.13 0.66
N PRO A 200 -9.64 22.34 0.86
CA PRO A 200 -10.95 22.65 0.33
C PRO A 200 -10.92 22.67 -1.20
N ILE A 201 -12.01 22.24 -1.82
CA ILE A 201 -12.11 22.18 -3.29
C ILE A 201 -12.80 23.45 -3.80
N GLY A 202 -12.09 24.18 -4.67
CA GLY A 202 -12.61 25.30 -5.43
C GLY A 202 -13.03 24.84 -6.83
N THR A 203 -14.30 24.99 -7.17
CA THR A 203 -14.79 24.70 -8.52
C THR A 203 -14.77 25.95 -9.38
N THR A 204 -14.13 25.84 -10.54
CA THR A 204 -13.97 26.95 -11.48
C THR A 204 -14.87 26.73 -12.69
N ASN A 205 -15.79 27.67 -12.89
CA ASN A 205 -16.54 27.76 -14.14
C ASN A 205 -15.69 28.47 -15.19
N ARG A 206 -16.09 28.35 -16.46
CA ARG A 206 -15.48 29.07 -17.57
C ARG A 206 -15.34 30.56 -17.29
N HIS A 207 -14.16 31.08 -17.55
CA HIS A 207 -13.84 32.47 -17.27
C HIS A 207 -12.67 32.96 -18.13
N ILE A 208 -12.44 34.27 -18.08
CA ILE A 208 -11.33 34.91 -18.77
C ILE A 208 -10.54 35.80 -17.83
N HIS A 209 -9.22 35.69 -17.90
CA HIS A 209 -8.31 36.73 -17.44
C HIS A 209 -7.97 37.64 -18.62
N ILE A 210 -7.96 38.96 -18.43
CA ILE A 210 -7.88 39.92 -19.53
C ILE A 210 -6.69 40.86 -19.37
N SER A 211 -6.06 41.25 -20.48
CA SER A 211 -5.06 42.31 -20.51
C SER A 211 -5.70 43.70 -20.45
N GLN A 212 -4.96 44.72 -20.04
CA GLN A 212 -5.49 46.09 -20.03
C GLN A 212 -5.87 46.56 -21.45
N THR A 213 -5.04 46.25 -22.44
CA THR A 213 -5.28 46.60 -23.85
C THR A 213 -6.55 45.95 -24.38
N ASP A 214 -6.75 44.67 -24.08
CA ASP A 214 -7.94 43.94 -24.52
C ASP A 214 -9.19 44.38 -23.77
N LEU A 215 -9.05 44.72 -22.49
CA LEU A 215 -10.14 45.29 -21.71
C LEU A 215 -10.65 46.58 -22.35
N GLU A 216 -9.75 47.47 -22.73
CA GLU A 216 -10.11 48.73 -23.37
C GLU A 216 -10.70 48.52 -24.77
N ALA A 217 -10.19 47.57 -25.55
CA ALA A 217 -10.75 47.23 -26.85
C ALA A 217 -12.19 46.68 -26.76
N LEU A 218 -12.51 45.96 -25.67
CA LEU A 218 -13.81 45.32 -25.49
C LEU A 218 -14.83 46.19 -24.75
N PHE A 219 -14.38 47.08 -23.85
CA PHE A 219 -15.23 47.88 -22.94
C PHE A 219 -15.07 49.41 -23.06
N GLY A 220 -14.04 49.90 -23.76
CA GLY A 220 -13.78 51.31 -24.03
C GLY A 220 -12.47 51.82 -23.42
N GLU A 221 -11.96 52.94 -23.94
CA GLU A 221 -10.70 53.54 -23.46
C GLU A 221 -10.74 53.86 -21.95
N ASN A 222 -9.61 53.61 -21.27
CA ASN A 222 -9.44 53.82 -19.82
C ASN A 222 -10.43 53.06 -18.92
N TYR A 223 -11.04 51.98 -19.42
CA TYR A 223 -12.00 51.18 -18.65
C TYR A 223 -11.32 50.44 -17.48
N SER A 224 -12.04 50.29 -16.37
CA SER A 224 -11.60 49.56 -15.19
C SER A 224 -12.67 48.55 -14.76
N LEU A 225 -12.23 47.34 -14.38
CA LEU A 225 -13.14 46.26 -13.95
C LEU A 225 -13.84 46.62 -12.64
N HIS A 226 -15.13 46.25 -12.54
CA HIS A 226 -15.90 46.46 -11.33
C HIS A 226 -16.01 45.16 -10.53
N VAL A 227 -15.60 45.19 -9.26
CA VAL A 227 -15.71 44.03 -8.38
C VAL A 227 -17.18 43.62 -8.22
N GLN A 228 -17.48 42.35 -8.51
CA GLN A 228 -18.75 41.71 -8.15
C GLN A 228 -18.59 40.87 -6.88
N LYS A 229 -17.54 40.05 -6.80
CA LYS A 229 -17.30 39.14 -5.68
C LYS A 229 -15.81 38.84 -5.55
N GLU A 230 -15.27 39.00 -4.34
CA GLU A 230 -13.91 38.55 -4.00
C GLU A 230 -13.80 37.02 -4.06
N LEU A 231 -12.69 36.53 -4.59
CA LEU A 231 -12.38 35.09 -4.63
C LEU A 231 -11.54 34.68 -3.42
N SER A 232 -11.34 33.37 -3.27
CA SER A 232 -10.52 32.76 -2.23
C SER A 232 -9.08 33.28 -2.23
N GLN A 233 -8.47 33.36 -3.42
CA GLN A 233 -7.11 33.82 -3.62
C GLN A 233 -7.01 35.33 -3.42
N ARG A 234 -6.01 35.79 -2.64
CA ARG A 234 -5.91 37.20 -2.21
C ARG A 234 -5.82 38.14 -3.40
N GLY A 235 -6.72 39.13 -3.43
CA GLY A 235 -6.76 40.17 -4.46
C GLY A 235 -7.31 39.71 -5.81
N GLN A 236 -7.76 38.46 -5.95
CA GLN A 236 -8.48 38.01 -7.14
C GLN A 236 -9.98 38.21 -6.94
N PHE A 237 -10.69 38.63 -7.98
CA PHE A 237 -12.13 38.87 -7.90
C PHE A 237 -12.86 38.48 -9.18
N ALA A 238 -14.11 38.06 -9.06
CA ALA A 238 -15.04 38.01 -10.19
C ALA A 238 -15.56 39.43 -10.46
N ALA A 239 -15.37 39.90 -11.69
CA ALA A 239 -15.81 41.22 -12.12
C ALA A 239 -17.30 41.21 -12.53
N LYS A 240 -17.99 42.35 -12.54
CA LYS A 240 -19.38 42.44 -13.02
C LYS A 240 -19.48 42.19 -14.52
N GLU A 241 -18.40 42.48 -15.22
CA GLU A 241 -18.24 42.34 -16.65
C GLU A 241 -18.24 40.86 -17.09
N THR A 242 -18.80 40.65 -18.28
CA THR A 242 -18.77 39.37 -18.98
C THR A 242 -18.54 39.61 -20.46
N VAL A 243 -17.93 38.65 -21.13
CA VAL A 243 -17.70 38.64 -22.58
C VAL A 243 -18.41 37.45 -23.22
N THR A 244 -18.50 37.45 -24.55
CA THR A 244 -18.91 36.29 -25.33
C THR A 244 -17.68 35.68 -26.01
N LEU A 245 -17.47 34.38 -25.86
CA LEU A 245 -16.45 33.63 -26.59
C LEU A 245 -17.07 33.04 -27.85
N VAL A 246 -16.44 33.25 -29.02
CA VAL A 246 -16.94 32.79 -30.31
C VAL A 246 -15.87 31.95 -30.98
N GLY A 247 -16.13 30.65 -31.09
CA GLY A 247 -15.28 29.70 -31.81
C GLY A 247 -15.85 29.34 -33.19
N PRO A 248 -15.15 28.48 -33.95
CA PRO A 248 -15.54 28.13 -35.32
C PRO A 248 -16.93 27.48 -35.46
N LYS A 249 -17.40 26.80 -34.41
CA LYS A 249 -18.66 26.04 -34.41
C LYS A 249 -19.80 26.74 -33.70
N GLY A 250 -19.50 27.55 -32.69
CA GLY A 250 -20.51 28.10 -31.81
C GLY A 250 -19.97 29.19 -30.90
N ARG A 251 -20.82 29.66 -29.99
CA ARG A 251 -20.48 30.70 -29.02
C ARG A 251 -20.96 30.35 -27.62
N ILE A 252 -20.31 30.96 -26.64
CA ILE A 252 -20.70 30.91 -25.24
C ILE A 252 -20.80 32.35 -24.72
N ASP A 253 -22.02 32.74 -24.35
CA ASP A 253 -22.30 34.06 -23.82
C ASP A 253 -22.04 34.16 -22.32
N ARG A 254 -21.88 35.41 -21.84
CA ARG A 254 -21.80 35.75 -20.41
C ARG A 254 -20.65 35.05 -19.68
N VAL A 255 -19.52 34.87 -20.35
CA VAL A 255 -18.29 34.34 -19.74
C VAL A 255 -17.69 35.39 -18.81
N ARG A 256 -17.45 35.00 -17.55
CA ARG A 256 -17.04 35.91 -16.46
C ARG A 256 -15.60 36.38 -16.65
N ILE A 257 -15.34 37.67 -16.44
CA ILE A 257 -13.96 38.18 -16.29
C ILE A 257 -13.50 38.02 -14.84
N LEU A 258 -12.30 37.46 -14.63
CA LEU A 258 -11.62 37.44 -13.34
C LEU A 258 -10.50 38.47 -13.31
N GLY A 259 -10.61 39.41 -12.38
CA GLY A 259 -9.65 40.47 -12.12
C GLY A 259 -8.63 40.12 -11.04
N PRO A 260 -7.56 40.92 -10.91
CA PRO A 260 -7.26 42.12 -11.70
C PRO A 260 -6.81 41.78 -13.12
N VAL A 261 -6.66 42.80 -13.97
CA VAL A 261 -6.07 42.63 -15.30
C VAL A 261 -4.69 41.97 -15.21
N ARG A 262 -4.38 41.12 -16.18
CA ARG A 262 -3.10 40.41 -16.28
C ARG A 262 -2.29 40.94 -17.46
N LYS A 263 -1.07 40.44 -17.63
CA LYS A 263 -0.22 40.80 -18.77
C LYS A 263 -0.81 40.31 -20.10
N ASN A 264 -1.36 39.10 -20.10
CA ASN A 264 -1.91 38.45 -21.29
C ASN A 264 -3.34 38.02 -21.04
N THR A 265 -4.16 38.03 -22.10
CA THR A 265 -5.52 37.49 -22.07
C THR A 265 -5.49 35.97 -22.15
N GLN A 266 -6.29 35.30 -21.32
CA GLN A 266 -6.36 33.84 -21.20
C GLN A 266 -7.80 33.41 -20.89
N ALA A 267 -8.35 32.53 -21.71
CA ALA A 267 -9.67 31.93 -21.49
C ALA A 267 -9.51 30.51 -20.96
N GLU A 268 -10.04 30.26 -19.76
CA GLU A 268 -10.06 28.95 -19.12
C GLU A 268 -11.47 28.37 -19.29
N ILE A 269 -11.60 27.27 -20.03
CA ILE A 269 -12.87 26.64 -20.41
C ILE A 269 -12.82 25.13 -20.17
N SER A 270 -13.97 24.46 -20.03
CA SER A 270 -13.96 23.00 -19.87
C SER A 270 -13.82 22.26 -21.20
N VAL A 271 -13.58 20.95 -21.15
CA VAL A 271 -13.58 20.10 -22.35
C VAL A 271 -14.94 20.17 -23.05
N THR A 272 -16.03 20.18 -22.28
CA THR A 272 -17.40 20.34 -22.81
C THR A 272 -17.58 21.66 -23.56
N ASP A 273 -17.02 22.75 -23.05
CA ASP A 273 -17.06 24.06 -23.72
C ASP A 273 -16.27 24.06 -25.03
N CYS A 274 -15.13 23.35 -25.09
CA CYS A 274 -14.34 23.20 -26.31
C CYS A 274 -15.18 22.60 -27.45
N PHE A 275 -16.01 21.58 -27.17
CA PHE A 275 -16.91 20.98 -28.16
C PHE A 275 -18.03 21.92 -28.64
N THR A 276 -18.45 22.85 -27.78
CA THR A 276 -19.46 23.87 -28.09
C THR A 276 -18.88 24.92 -29.03
N LEU A 277 -17.69 25.42 -28.69
CA LEU A 277 -16.98 26.44 -29.47
C LEU A 277 -16.37 25.88 -30.76
N GLY A 278 -16.08 24.57 -30.81
CA GLY A 278 -15.39 23.94 -31.94
C GLY A 278 -13.88 24.19 -31.93
N VAL A 279 -13.30 24.33 -30.73
CA VAL A 279 -11.86 24.49 -30.53
C VAL A 279 -11.25 23.19 -30.02
N LYS A 280 -9.98 22.94 -30.31
CA LYS A 280 -9.28 21.75 -29.83
C LYS A 280 -9.08 21.85 -28.30
N PRO A 281 -9.47 20.85 -27.50
CA PRO A 281 -9.18 20.86 -26.07
C PRO A 281 -7.68 20.70 -25.86
N VAL A 282 -7.06 21.66 -25.18
CA VAL A 282 -5.63 21.62 -24.81
C VAL A 282 -5.49 21.95 -23.34
N ILE A 283 -5.01 20.96 -22.57
CA ILE A 283 -4.81 21.09 -21.12
C ILE A 283 -3.50 21.80 -20.85
N ARG A 284 -3.51 22.85 -20.02
CA ARG A 284 -2.32 23.63 -19.65
C ARG A 284 -2.42 24.16 -18.23
N ASP A 285 -1.26 24.40 -17.63
CA ASP A 285 -1.18 25.21 -16.42
C ASP A 285 -1.35 26.70 -16.79
N SER A 286 -2.05 27.46 -15.93
CA SER A 286 -2.33 28.89 -16.15
C SER A 286 -1.03 29.67 -16.40
N GLY A 287 -0.96 30.39 -17.53
CA GLY A 287 0.23 31.09 -18.01
C GLY A 287 1.03 30.38 -19.11
N GLN A 288 0.75 29.10 -19.41
CA GLN A 288 1.37 28.37 -20.52
C GLN A 288 0.57 28.52 -21.83
N HIS A 289 0.75 29.65 -22.52
CA HIS A 289 -0.03 29.99 -23.71
C HIS A 289 0.44 29.26 -24.98
N ASP A 290 1.69 28.79 -25.01
CA ASP A 290 2.28 28.21 -26.22
C ASP A 290 1.52 26.97 -26.72
N GLY A 291 1.19 26.96 -28.00
CA GLY A 291 0.43 25.88 -28.63
C GLY A 291 -0.99 25.70 -28.08
N THR A 292 -1.58 26.74 -27.49
CA THR A 292 -3.03 26.81 -27.24
C THR A 292 -3.76 27.35 -28.46
N PRO A 293 -5.03 26.97 -28.67
CA PRO A 293 -5.87 27.61 -29.69
C PRO A 293 -6.22 29.06 -29.31
N GLY A 294 -6.65 29.78 -30.35
CA GLY A 294 -7.28 31.08 -30.28
C GLY A 294 -8.79 31.02 -30.45
N LEU A 295 -9.45 32.17 -30.27
CA LEU A 295 -10.86 32.41 -30.61
C LEU A 295 -11.18 33.91 -30.64
N ARG A 296 -12.35 34.27 -31.15
CA ARG A 296 -12.85 35.65 -31.09
C ARG A 296 -13.55 35.93 -29.77
N ILE A 297 -13.23 37.06 -29.14
CA ILE A 297 -13.88 37.54 -27.92
C ILE A 297 -14.67 38.80 -28.25
N GLU A 298 -15.95 38.82 -27.86
CA GLU A 298 -16.86 39.94 -28.09
C GLU A 298 -17.25 40.59 -26.76
N GLY A 299 -17.12 41.91 -26.70
CA GLY A 299 -17.51 42.77 -25.58
C GLY A 299 -18.59 43.76 -26.00
N PRO A 300 -19.05 44.63 -25.08
CA PRO A 300 -20.14 45.57 -25.36
C PRO A 300 -19.82 46.63 -26.42
N VAL A 301 -18.54 47.01 -26.61
CA VAL A 301 -18.17 48.09 -27.55
C VAL A 301 -17.21 47.65 -28.64
N GLY A 302 -16.76 46.39 -28.62
CA GLY A 302 -15.78 45.89 -29.58
C GLY A 302 -15.58 44.38 -29.52
N GLN A 303 -14.66 43.91 -30.34
CA GLN A 303 -14.26 42.50 -30.42
C GLN A 303 -12.76 42.40 -30.67
N ILE A 304 -12.15 41.31 -30.22
CA ILE A 304 -10.73 41.00 -30.47
C ILE A 304 -10.60 39.56 -30.98
N GLU A 305 -9.56 39.30 -31.76
CA GLU A 305 -9.14 37.95 -32.13
C GLU A 305 -7.96 37.55 -31.24
N LEU A 306 -8.14 36.53 -30.41
CA LEU A 306 -7.07 35.97 -29.60
C LEU A 306 -6.38 34.88 -30.42
N GLU A 307 -5.11 35.03 -30.76
CA GLU A 307 -4.37 34.02 -31.54
C GLU A 307 -4.03 32.77 -30.72
N ALA A 308 -3.73 32.96 -29.43
CA ALA A 308 -3.41 31.92 -28.46
C ALA A 308 -3.81 32.38 -27.05
N GLY A 309 -4.26 31.44 -26.21
CA GLY A 309 -4.62 31.68 -24.81
C GLY A 309 -5.90 30.98 -24.37
N VAL A 310 -6.52 30.16 -25.22
CA VAL A 310 -7.70 29.35 -24.86
C VAL A 310 -7.24 27.97 -24.39
N MET A 311 -7.58 27.59 -23.16
CA MET A 311 -7.10 26.34 -22.57
C MET A 311 -8.14 25.67 -21.66
N VAL A 312 -7.98 24.36 -21.49
CA VAL A 312 -8.58 23.63 -20.38
C VAL A 312 -7.62 23.74 -19.20
N ALA A 313 -8.09 24.31 -18.10
CA ALA A 313 -7.24 24.54 -16.93
C ALA A 313 -6.81 23.18 -16.33
N SER A 314 -5.51 22.97 -16.22
CA SER A 314 -4.93 21.83 -15.51
C SER A 314 -5.22 21.97 -14.01
N ARG A 315 -5.72 20.89 -13.40
CA ARG A 315 -5.98 20.82 -11.95
C ARG A 315 -4.72 21.08 -11.13
N HIS A 316 -4.86 21.88 -10.07
CA HIS A 316 -3.73 22.27 -9.23
C HIS A 316 -4.19 22.65 -7.83
N ILE A 317 -3.26 22.59 -6.88
CA ILE A 317 -3.45 23.08 -5.52
C ILE A 317 -2.61 24.33 -5.33
N HIS A 318 -3.25 25.42 -4.92
CA HIS A 318 -2.58 26.57 -4.37
C HIS A 318 -2.25 26.30 -2.89
N LEU A 319 -1.01 26.55 -2.46
CA LEU A 319 -0.59 26.49 -1.06
C LEU A 319 0.12 27.79 -0.66
N HIS A 320 -0.12 28.24 0.57
CA HIS A 320 0.78 29.19 1.22
C HIS A 320 2.13 28.52 1.49
N THR A 321 3.21 29.30 1.62
CA THR A 321 4.55 28.77 1.94
C THR A 321 4.57 27.98 3.25
N ASP A 322 3.83 28.45 4.25
CA ASP A 322 3.61 27.73 5.52
C ASP A 322 2.91 26.38 5.32
N ASP A 323 1.81 26.34 4.55
CA ASP A 323 1.11 25.08 4.25
C ASP A 323 2.01 24.11 3.50
N ALA A 324 2.78 24.59 2.51
CA ALA A 324 3.71 23.78 1.75
C ALA A 324 4.82 23.20 2.65
N LYS A 325 5.36 24.01 3.57
CA LYS A 325 6.32 23.56 4.58
C LYS A 325 5.73 22.51 5.51
N ASP A 326 4.53 22.75 6.03
CA ASP A 326 3.81 21.81 6.90
C ASP A 326 3.53 20.49 6.18
N TRP A 327 3.26 20.56 4.87
CA TRP A 327 3.01 19.38 4.05
C TRP A 327 4.28 18.75 3.47
N SER A 328 5.45 19.34 3.71
CA SER A 328 6.72 18.93 3.12
C SER A 328 6.67 18.86 1.58
N LEU A 329 5.98 19.81 0.96
CA LEU A 329 5.84 19.96 -0.49
C LEU A 329 6.54 21.23 -0.97
N LYS A 330 6.85 21.25 -2.27
CA LYS A 330 7.50 22.37 -2.96
C LYS A 330 6.68 22.78 -4.18
N ASP A 331 6.92 24.01 -4.64
CA ASP A 331 6.37 24.49 -5.91
C ASP A 331 6.82 23.57 -7.05
N GLY A 332 5.88 23.16 -7.90
CA GLY A 332 6.14 22.26 -9.01
C GLY A 332 5.96 20.76 -8.71
N ASP A 333 5.79 20.37 -7.44
CA ASP A 333 5.53 18.97 -7.08
C ASP A 333 4.22 18.47 -7.71
N ARG A 334 4.15 17.17 -8.02
CA ARG A 334 2.94 16.49 -8.52
C ARG A 334 2.48 15.47 -7.48
N VAL A 335 1.22 15.58 -7.06
CA VAL A 335 0.63 14.75 -6.00
C VAL A 335 -0.62 14.02 -6.47
N ARG A 336 -1.07 13.06 -5.65
CA ARG A 336 -2.38 12.41 -5.79
C ARG A 336 -3.34 12.95 -4.75
N VAL A 337 -4.55 13.31 -5.17
CA VAL A 337 -5.60 13.83 -4.29
C VAL A 337 -6.81 12.92 -4.39
N LYS A 338 -7.21 12.34 -3.26
CA LYS A 338 -8.48 11.63 -3.16
C LYS A 338 -9.57 12.63 -2.83
N VAL A 339 -10.62 12.64 -3.65
CA VAL A 339 -11.85 13.39 -3.37
C VAL A 339 -12.86 12.43 -2.76
N GLU A 340 -13.29 12.74 -1.55
CA GLU A 340 -14.24 11.92 -0.79
C GLU A 340 -15.64 12.52 -0.92
N SER A 341 -16.38 12.01 -1.90
CA SER A 341 -17.74 12.41 -2.24
C SER A 341 -18.62 11.17 -2.44
N GLN A 342 -19.88 11.36 -2.86
CA GLN A 342 -20.74 10.23 -3.25
C GLN A 342 -20.25 9.52 -4.53
N ARG A 343 -19.35 10.16 -5.30
CA ARG A 343 -18.69 9.58 -6.46
C ARG A 343 -17.16 9.72 -6.28
N PRO A 344 -16.57 8.91 -5.38
CA PRO A 344 -15.19 9.11 -4.94
C PRO A 344 -14.23 8.87 -6.10
N MET A 345 -13.22 9.73 -6.20
CA MET A 345 -12.22 9.68 -7.26
C MET A 345 -10.83 9.99 -6.70
N VAL A 346 -9.81 9.46 -7.35
CA VAL A 346 -8.43 9.87 -7.13
C VAL A 346 -7.99 10.65 -8.37
N PHE A 347 -7.61 11.90 -8.16
CA PHE A 347 -6.97 12.74 -9.16
C PHE A 347 -5.47 12.56 -9.04
N GLU A 348 -4.86 12.06 -10.11
CA GLU A 348 -3.42 11.93 -10.23
C GLU A 348 -2.82 13.15 -10.92
N ASP A 349 -1.50 13.31 -10.77
CA ASP A 349 -0.72 14.36 -11.42
C ASP A 349 -1.19 15.79 -11.11
N VAL A 350 -1.59 16.04 -9.85
CA VAL A 350 -2.06 17.35 -9.41
C VAL A 350 -0.88 18.26 -9.09
N LEU A 351 -0.75 19.38 -9.78
CA LEU A 351 0.33 20.34 -9.58
C LEU A 351 0.20 21.10 -8.25
N ILE A 352 1.28 21.19 -7.48
CA ILE A 352 1.41 22.07 -6.33
C ILE A 352 1.98 23.42 -6.78
N ARG A 353 1.29 24.51 -6.41
CA ARG A 353 1.72 25.89 -6.65
C ARG A 353 1.86 26.61 -5.32
N VAL A 354 3.05 27.13 -5.02
CA VAL A 354 3.36 27.73 -3.72
C VAL A 354 3.61 29.23 -3.85
N SER A 355 2.95 30.03 -3.01
CA SER A 355 3.16 31.48 -2.92
C SER A 355 2.65 32.03 -1.60
N ASP A 356 3.30 33.06 -1.04
CA ASP A 356 2.82 33.78 0.16
C ASP A 356 1.46 34.49 -0.07
N MET A 357 1.06 34.65 -1.34
CA MET A 357 -0.21 35.25 -1.72
C MET A 357 -1.35 34.25 -1.85
N TYR A 358 -1.03 32.94 -1.88
CA TYR A 358 -2.02 31.89 -2.06
C TYR A 358 -2.72 31.51 -0.77
N ARG A 359 -3.99 31.14 -0.92
CA ARG A 359 -4.74 30.40 0.10
C ARG A 359 -4.86 28.95 -0.34
N LYS A 360 -4.73 28.04 0.62
CA LYS A 360 -4.91 26.60 0.42
C LYS A 360 -6.24 26.27 -0.24
N GLU A 361 -6.21 25.81 -1.49
CA GLU A 361 -7.40 25.43 -2.26
C GLU A 361 -7.02 24.53 -3.44
N PHE A 362 -7.82 23.49 -3.68
CA PHE A 362 -7.68 22.56 -4.80
C PHE A 362 -8.64 22.97 -5.92
N HIS A 363 -8.10 23.41 -7.05
CA HIS A 363 -8.87 23.92 -8.17
C HIS A 363 -9.18 22.81 -9.16
N LEU A 364 -10.47 22.61 -9.41
CA LEU A 364 -11.02 21.74 -10.45
C LEU A 364 -11.88 22.55 -11.41
N ASP A 365 -11.92 22.16 -12.67
CA ASP A 365 -12.93 22.67 -13.60
C ASP A 365 -14.31 22.04 -13.32
N LEU A 366 -15.36 22.53 -13.99
CA LEU A 366 -16.70 21.99 -13.80
C LEU A 366 -16.87 20.55 -14.28
N ASP A 367 -16.16 20.12 -15.32
CA ASP A 367 -16.29 18.75 -15.83
C ASP A 367 -15.69 17.76 -14.81
N GLU A 368 -14.53 18.10 -14.22
CA GLU A 368 -13.87 17.34 -13.15
C GLU A 368 -14.70 17.32 -11.87
N ALA A 369 -15.19 18.49 -11.43
CA ALA A 369 -16.00 18.61 -10.22
C ALA A 369 -17.32 17.83 -10.32
N ASN A 370 -17.99 17.88 -11.48
CA ASN A 370 -19.21 17.12 -11.73
C ASN A 370 -18.92 15.61 -11.83
N ALA A 371 -17.79 15.22 -12.43
CA ALA A 371 -17.39 13.82 -12.51
C ALA A 371 -17.22 13.21 -11.11
N ALA A 372 -16.65 13.96 -10.16
CA ALA A 372 -16.50 13.56 -8.77
C ALA A 372 -17.68 13.97 -7.86
N LEU A 373 -18.78 14.50 -8.39
CA LEU A 373 -19.94 14.98 -7.63
C LEU A 373 -19.56 15.84 -6.39
N VAL A 374 -18.71 16.84 -6.61
CA VAL A 374 -18.23 17.77 -5.57
C VAL A 374 -19.37 18.69 -5.12
N ASP A 375 -19.55 18.80 -3.80
CA ASP A 375 -20.42 19.78 -3.14
C ASP A 375 -19.63 20.71 -2.19
N ALA A 376 -20.33 21.63 -1.53
CA ALA A 376 -19.72 22.63 -0.65
C ALA A 376 -19.04 22.03 0.60
N THR A 377 -19.33 20.77 0.95
CA THR A 377 -18.75 20.07 2.10
C THR A 377 -17.59 19.16 1.71
N THR A 378 -17.44 18.89 0.42
CA THR A 378 -16.44 17.97 -0.10
C THR A 378 -15.02 18.53 0.10
N GLN A 379 -14.12 17.69 0.60
CA GLN A 379 -12.70 18.02 0.77
C GLN A 379 -11.84 17.10 -0.09
N GLY A 380 -10.71 17.62 -0.55
CA GLY A 380 -9.63 16.83 -1.11
C GLY A 380 -8.69 16.38 -0.01
N ARG A 381 -8.25 15.13 -0.04
CA ARG A 381 -7.24 14.58 0.86
C ARG A 381 -6.01 14.20 0.06
N LEU A 382 -4.85 14.76 0.41
CA LEU A 382 -3.60 14.31 -0.18
C LEU A 382 -3.34 12.86 0.21
N MET A 383 -2.99 12.04 -0.78
CA MET A 383 -2.52 10.70 -0.55
C MET A 383 -1.02 10.73 -0.32
N GLU A 384 -0.52 9.88 0.58
CA GLU A 384 0.93 9.72 0.78
C GLU A 384 1.57 9.32 -0.57
N VAL A 385 2.64 10.04 -0.92
CA VAL A 385 3.39 9.86 -2.17
C VAL A 385 4.15 8.55 -2.11
#